data_AF-A0A355FSW2-F1
#
_entry.id   AF-A0A355FSW2-F1
#
_cell.length_a   1.000
_cell.length_b   1.000
_cell.length_c   1.000
_cell.angle_alpha   90.00
_cell.angle_beta   90.00
_cell.angle_gamma   90.00
#
_symmetry.space_group_name_H-M   'P 1'
#
loop_
_entity.id
_entity.type
_entity.pdbx_description
1 polymer ?
#
loop_
_entity_poly.entity_id
_entity_poly.type
_entity_poly.pdbx_seq_one_letter_code
_entity_poly.pdbx_strand_id
1 'polypeptide(L)'
;GQSIYPGTCRDRTEVEARLVRLRAKDEQVEWVDVGLGPCKFRVKEAIGDVVLRNAHGLFSYHLANVVDDMHMGVTHVVRGEDLKEATVAHLYLQTEFQGPVIRYHHLGLAYDAQGFKLSKQTHAPAVLAERREDVLNQVFHHLGLPSVDVAAPETMLQSAVASWRSKIAPTL
;
A
#
# COMPACT_ATOMS: atom_id res chain seq x y z
N GLY A 1 5.36 -17.19 3.94
CA GLY A 1 5.38 -16.04 4.86
C GLY A 1 6.83 -15.66 5.12
N GLN A 2 7.17 -14.38 5.05
CA GLN A 2 8.49 -13.93 5.50
C GLN A 2 8.57 -14.13 7.01
N SER A 3 9.56 -14.89 7.47
CA SER A 3 9.77 -15.10 8.90
C SER A 3 10.27 -13.81 9.55
N ILE A 4 9.69 -13.44 10.69
CA ILE A 4 10.13 -12.30 11.50
C ILE A 4 11.55 -12.58 12.00
N TYR A 5 12.44 -11.63 11.77
CA TYR A 5 13.83 -11.78 12.16
C TYR A 5 13.96 -11.90 13.70
N PRO A 6 14.62 -12.96 14.22
CA PRO A 6 14.69 -13.21 15.66
C PRO A 6 15.62 -12.27 16.45
N GLY A 7 16.30 -11.32 15.78
CA GLY A 7 17.17 -10.35 16.46
C GLY A 7 18.58 -10.87 16.80
N THR A 8 19.04 -11.96 16.16
CA THR A 8 20.30 -12.66 16.50
C THR A 8 21.58 -11.80 16.43
N CYS A 9 21.55 -10.66 15.72
CA CYS A 9 22.68 -9.75 15.54
C CYS A 9 22.56 -8.44 16.32
N ARG A 10 21.48 -8.22 17.07
CA ARG A 10 21.13 -6.92 17.67
C ARG A 10 22.18 -6.33 18.60
N ASP A 11 22.90 -7.18 19.34
CA ASP A 11 23.88 -6.77 20.35
C ASP A 11 25.27 -7.38 20.07
N ARG A 12 25.52 -7.73 18.80
CA ARG A 12 26.79 -8.34 18.36
C ARG A 12 27.66 -7.26 17.74
N THR A 13 28.88 -7.10 18.26
CA THR A 13 29.89 -6.17 17.74
C THR A 13 30.92 -6.84 16.83
N GLU A 14 31.06 -8.17 16.91
CA GLU A 14 32.05 -8.96 16.16
C GLU A 14 31.47 -9.61 14.89
N VAL A 15 30.46 -8.98 14.28
CA VAL A 15 29.84 -9.47 13.06
C VAL A 15 30.10 -8.50 11.92
N GLU A 16 30.53 -9.02 10.78
CA GLU A 16 30.60 -8.21 9.56
C GLU A 16 29.18 -7.86 9.11
N ALA A 17 28.87 -6.56 9.08
CA ALA A 17 27.54 -6.08 8.75
C ALA A 17 27.23 -6.31 7.26
N ARG A 18 26.59 -7.44 6.95
CA ARG A 18 26.16 -7.75 5.58
C ARG A 18 24.82 -7.11 5.22
N LEU A 19 23.96 -6.82 6.18
CA LEU A 19 22.61 -6.30 5.93
C LEU A 19 22.29 -5.27 7.01
N VAL A 20 21.62 -4.18 6.62
CA VAL A 20 21.22 -3.11 7.55
C VAL A 20 19.74 -3.28 7.87
N ARG A 21 19.40 -3.30 9.17
CA ARG A 21 18.02 -3.28 9.66
C ARG A 21 17.80 -2.12 10.61
N LEU A 22 16.59 -1.58 10.62
CA LEU A 22 16.11 -0.77 11.72
C LEU A 22 15.60 -1.69 12.83
N ARG A 23 16.08 -1.46 14.05
CA ARG A 23 15.63 -2.23 15.24
C ARG A 23 14.19 -1.84 15.55
N ALA A 24 13.27 -2.80 15.50
CA ALA A 24 11.88 -2.58 15.88
C ALA A 24 11.71 -2.44 17.39
N LYS A 25 11.09 -1.34 17.79
CA LYS A 25 10.61 -1.11 19.16
C LYS A 25 9.35 -1.92 19.42
N ASP A 26 9.11 -2.22 20.70
CA ASP A 26 7.89 -2.91 21.12
C ASP A 26 6.74 -1.91 21.30
N GLU A 27 6.30 -1.35 20.19
CA GLU A 27 5.29 -0.30 20.16
C GLU A 27 4.18 -0.64 19.18
N GLN A 28 3.17 0.20 19.20
CA GLN A 28 1.97 0.04 18.42
C GLN A 28 1.92 1.07 17.32
N VAL A 29 1.59 0.62 16.11
CA VAL A 29 1.23 1.49 14.99
C VAL A 29 -0.27 1.42 14.82
N GLU A 30 -0.91 2.58 14.76
CA GLU A 30 -2.34 2.73 14.52
C GLU A 30 -2.63 3.81 13.49
N TRP A 31 -3.63 3.57 12.67
CA TRP A 31 -4.17 4.56 11.74
C TRP A 31 -5.63 4.25 11.43
N VAL A 32 -6.35 5.24 10.92
CA VAL A 32 -7.69 5.03 10.35
C VAL A 32 -7.54 5.02 8.84
N ASP A 33 -7.77 3.86 8.23
CA ASP A 33 -7.79 3.72 6.79
C ASP A 33 -9.16 4.15 6.24
N VAL A 34 -9.17 4.90 5.15
CA VAL A 34 -10.41 5.35 4.50
C VAL A 34 -11.25 4.17 4.00
N GLY A 35 -10.61 3.10 3.53
CA GLY A 35 -11.29 1.92 2.98
C GLY A 35 -11.49 0.80 3.99
N LEU A 36 -10.52 0.59 4.88
CA LEU A 36 -10.51 -0.53 5.84
C LEU A 36 -10.96 -0.15 7.26
N GLY A 37 -11.10 1.14 7.57
CA GLY A 37 -11.39 1.61 8.92
C GLY A 37 -10.19 1.54 9.88
N PRO A 38 -10.43 1.48 11.20
CA PRO A 38 -9.36 1.45 12.20
C PRO A 38 -8.42 0.25 12.03
N CYS A 39 -7.13 0.53 11.95
CA CYS A 39 -6.06 -0.45 11.80
C CYS A 39 -5.09 -0.33 12.98
N LYS A 40 -4.73 -1.46 13.59
CA LYS A 40 -3.93 -1.51 14.81
C LYS A 40 -2.98 -2.71 14.77
N PHE A 41 -1.68 -2.46 14.86
CA PHE A 41 -0.64 -3.51 14.77
C PHE A 41 0.48 -3.27 15.79
N ARG A 42 1.04 -4.35 16.33
CA ARG A 42 2.25 -4.29 17.15
C ARG A 42 3.46 -4.49 16.26
N VAL A 43 4.40 -3.55 16.27
CA VAL A 43 5.51 -3.49 15.29
C VAL A 43 6.34 -4.77 15.28
N LYS A 44 6.72 -5.27 16.47
CA LYS A 44 7.52 -6.51 16.57
C LYS A 44 6.82 -7.74 16.02
N GLU A 45 5.50 -7.84 16.20
CA GLU A 45 4.69 -8.98 15.77
C GLU A 45 4.33 -8.90 14.29
N ALA A 46 4.18 -7.69 13.75
CA ALA A 46 3.80 -7.50 12.35
C ALA A 46 5.00 -7.55 11.40
N ILE A 47 6.11 -6.89 11.75
CA ILE A 47 7.23 -6.66 10.82
C ILE A 47 8.61 -6.99 11.39
N GLY A 48 8.79 -6.94 12.72
CA GLY A 48 10.10 -7.08 13.35
C GLY A 48 11.13 -6.09 12.84
N ASP A 49 12.42 -6.45 12.91
CA ASP A 49 13.51 -5.55 12.45
C ASP A 49 13.47 -5.37 10.93
N VAL A 50 13.08 -4.18 10.50
CA VAL A 50 12.84 -3.83 9.10
C VAL A 50 14.16 -3.78 8.34
N VAL A 51 14.27 -4.53 7.25
CA VAL A 51 15.44 -4.42 6.35
C VAL A 51 15.45 -3.05 5.70
N LEU A 52 16.56 -2.32 5.82
CA LEU A 52 16.80 -1.05 5.14
C LEU A 52 17.64 -1.24 3.87
N ARG A 53 18.67 -2.09 3.95
CA ARG A 53 19.58 -2.38 2.85
C ARG A 53 20.02 -3.83 2.91
N ASN A 54 19.86 -4.56 1.81
CA ASN A 54 20.16 -5.99 1.74
C ASN A 54 21.67 -6.28 1.55
N ALA A 55 22.03 -7.56 1.52
CA ALA A 55 23.41 -8.02 1.36
C ALA A 55 24.07 -7.75 0.01
N HIS A 56 23.28 -7.35 -0.99
CA HIS A 56 23.77 -6.92 -2.29
C HIS A 56 23.88 -5.38 -2.36
N GLY A 57 23.66 -4.68 -1.26
CA GLY A 57 23.75 -3.24 -1.20
C GLY A 57 22.53 -2.50 -1.76
N LEU A 58 21.44 -3.19 -2.10
CA LEU A 58 20.19 -2.58 -2.58
C LEU A 58 19.32 -2.14 -1.40
N PHE A 59 18.72 -0.96 -1.51
CA PHE A 59 17.74 -0.48 -0.54
C PHE A 59 16.45 -1.27 -0.61
N SER A 60 15.78 -1.42 0.54
CA SER A 60 14.50 -2.11 0.60
C SER A 60 13.37 -1.24 0.01
N TYR A 61 12.32 -1.91 -0.46
CA TYR A 61 11.09 -1.25 -0.86
C TYR A 61 10.53 -0.33 0.23
N HIS A 62 10.53 -0.78 1.48
CA HIS A 62 9.99 0.01 2.60
C HIS A 62 10.75 1.31 2.82
N LEU A 63 12.08 1.27 2.75
CA LEU A 63 12.90 2.48 2.89
C LEU A 63 12.68 3.43 1.71
N ALA A 64 12.77 2.91 0.47
CA ALA A 64 12.62 3.72 -0.72
C ALA A 64 11.24 4.40 -0.77
N ASN A 65 10.16 3.65 -0.52
CA ASN A 65 8.81 4.20 -0.56
C ASN A 65 8.60 5.33 0.45
N VAL A 66 9.04 5.15 1.70
CA VAL A 66 8.87 6.17 2.74
C VAL A 66 9.69 7.43 2.44
N VAL A 67 10.94 7.27 2.00
CA VAL A 67 11.81 8.41 1.67
C VAL A 67 11.25 9.20 0.49
N ASP A 68 10.78 8.51 -0.55
CA ASP A 68 10.21 9.18 -1.74
C ASP A 68 8.89 9.88 -1.41
N ASP A 69 7.99 9.24 -0.66
CA ASP A 69 6.72 9.85 -0.23
C ASP A 69 6.96 11.11 0.60
N MET A 70 7.92 11.07 1.54
CA MET A 70 8.32 12.24 2.33
C MET A 70 8.95 13.33 1.47
N HIS A 71 9.83 12.96 0.53
CA HIS A 71 10.50 13.91 -0.34
C HIS A 71 9.54 14.62 -1.31
N MET A 72 8.55 13.89 -1.84
CA MET A 72 7.54 14.41 -2.77
C MET A 72 6.38 15.13 -2.05
N GLY A 73 6.33 15.11 -0.72
CA GLY A 73 5.25 15.74 0.05
C GLY A 73 3.91 15.03 -0.13
N VAL A 74 3.92 13.70 -0.27
CA VAL A 74 2.71 12.89 -0.37
C VAL A 74 1.89 13.02 0.92
N THR A 75 0.61 13.34 0.78
CA THR A 75 -0.33 13.49 1.92
C THR A 75 -1.33 12.34 2.03
N HIS A 76 -1.61 11.67 0.90
CA HIS A 76 -2.58 10.59 0.79
C HIS A 76 -2.01 9.48 -0.09
N VAL A 77 -2.03 8.25 0.40
CA VAL A 77 -1.64 7.06 -0.35
C VAL A 77 -2.88 6.22 -0.63
N VAL A 78 -3.19 6.04 -1.91
CA VAL A 78 -4.27 5.17 -2.40
C VAL A 78 -3.65 3.96 -3.09
N ARG A 79 -3.86 2.75 -2.58
CA ARG A 79 -3.24 1.51 -3.10
C ARG A 79 -4.08 0.26 -2.80
N GLY A 80 -3.72 -0.90 -3.36
CA GLY A 80 -4.44 -2.16 -3.09
C GLY A 80 -4.26 -2.66 -1.65
N GLU A 81 -5.31 -3.28 -1.09
CA GLU A 81 -5.32 -3.82 0.29
C GLU A 81 -4.27 -4.91 0.56
N ASP A 82 -3.68 -5.51 -0.48
CA ASP A 82 -2.57 -6.43 -0.34
C ASP A 82 -1.30 -5.78 0.21
N LEU A 83 -1.22 -4.44 0.18
CA LEU A 83 -0.13 -3.68 0.80
C LEU A 83 -0.46 -3.20 2.22
N LYS A 84 -1.58 -3.64 2.81
CA LYS A 84 -1.97 -3.26 4.18
C LYS A 84 -0.87 -3.54 5.20
N GLU A 85 -0.29 -4.73 5.19
CA GLU A 85 0.77 -5.11 6.14
C GLU A 85 2.05 -4.29 5.94
N ALA A 86 2.39 -3.94 4.70
CA ALA A 86 3.53 -3.07 4.40
C ALA A 86 3.35 -1.66 5.00
N THR A 87 2.10 -1.19 5.17
CA THR A 87 1.79 0.08 5.83
C THR A 87 2.35 0.17 7.24
N VAL A 88 2.41 -0.95 7.97
CA VAL A 88 2.98 -0.98 9.32
C VAL A 88 4.46 -0.57 9.28
N ALA A 89 5.23 -1.14 8.35
CA ALA A 89 6.63 -0.77 8.16
C ALA A 89 6.79 0.68 7.70
N HIS A 90 5.90 1.16 6.83
CA HIS A 90 6.02 2.51 6.27
C HIS A 90 5.73 3.57 7.34
N LEU A 91 4.63 3.42 8.10
CA LEU A 91 4.29 4.32 9.20
C LEU A 91 5.33 4.28 10.33
N TYR A 92 5.87 3.10 10.64
CA TYR A 92 6.94 2.95 11.63
C TYR A 92 8.20 3.71 11.19
N LEU A 93 8.67 3.50 9.95
CA LEU A 93 9.83 4.20 9.40
C LEU A 93 9.61 5.71 9.32
N GLN A 94 8.44 6.14 8.83
CA GLN A 94 8.08 7.55 8.75
C GLN A 94 8.15 8.22 10.13
N THR A 95 7.66 7.55 11.18
CA THR A 95 7.72 8.06 12.56
C THR A 95 9.16 8.18 13.05
N GLU A 96 9.99 7.15 12.82
CA GLU A 96 11.41 7.15 13.22
C GLU A 96 12.22 8.22 12.45
N PHE A 97 11.79 8.56 11.23
CA PHE A 97 12.37 9.64 10.42
C PHE A 97 11.71 11.01 10.63
N GLN A 98 10.78 11.11 11.59
CA GLN A 98 10.07 12.36 11.91
C GLN A 98 9.35 12.96 10.68
N GLY A 99 8.81 12.10 9.82
CA GLY A 99 8.07 12.49 8.62
C GLY A 99 6.65 12.99 8.90
N PRO A 100 6.05 13.71 7.93
CA PRO A 100 4.69 14.24 8.05
C PRO A 100 3.65 13.13 8.05
N VAL A 101 2.47 13.39 8.64
CA VAL A 101 1.35 12.43 8.66
C VAL A 101 0.82 12.18 7.24
N ILE A 102 0.71 10.89 6.87
CA ILE A 102 0.13 10.43 5.60
C ILE A 102 -1.18 9.69 5.90
N ARG A 103 -2.21 9.95 5.09
CA ARG A 103 -3.49 9.24 5.15
C ARG A 103 -3.50 8.07 4.16
N TYR A 104 -4.09 6.95 4.55
CA TYR A 104 -4.15 5.75 3.71
C TYR A 104 -5.58 5.44 3.29
N HIS A 105 -5.71 5.01 2.03
CA HIS A 105 -6.92 4.40 1.51
C HIS A 105 -6.55 3.12 0.75
N HIS A 106 -6.86 1.98 1.36
CA HIS A 106 -6.67 0.70 0.70
C HIS A 106 -7.92 0.31 -0.11
N LEU A 107 -7.72 0.04 -1.40
CA LEU A 107 -8.74 -0.43 -2.33
C LEU A 107 -8.86 -1.95 -2.27
N GLY A 108 -10.08 -2.48 -2.31
CA GLY A 108 -10.34 -3.92 -2.32
C GLY A 108 -9.70 -4.61 -3.53
N LEU A 109 -9.27 -5.86 -3.35
CA LEU A 109 -8.70 -6.66 -4.43
C LEU A 109 -9.74 -7.00 -5.48
N ALA A 110 -9.31 -7.03 -6.75
CA ALA A 110 -10.15 -7.49 -7.85
C ALA A 110 -10.06 -9.02 -7.99
N TYR A 111 -11.21 -9.64 -8.26
CA TYR A 111 -11.36 -11.08 -8.43
C TYR A 111 -12.06 -11.38 -9.75
N ASP A 112 -11.77 -12.54 -10.34
CA ASP A 112 -12.53 -13.03 -11.49
C ASP A 112 -13.89 -13.62 -11.08
N ALA A 113 -14.67 -14.05 -12.06
CA ALA A 113 -16.00 -14.65 -11.82
C ALA A 113 -15.94 -15.98 -11.06
N GLN A 114 -14.76 -16.60 -10.95
CA GLN A 114 -14.52 -17.83 -10.20
C GLN A 114 -13.98 -17.55 -8.79
N GLY A 115 -13.79 -16.29 -8.43
CA GLY A 115 -13.29 -15.86 -7.12
C GLY A 115 -11.76 -15.91 -6.99
N PHE A 116 -11.02 -16.09 -8.07
CA PHE A 116 -9.56 -16.00 -8.02
C PHE A 116 -9.09 -14.55 -8.09
N LYS A 117 -8.09 -14.21 -7.26
CA LYS A 117 -7.47 -12.89 -7.29
C LYS A 117 -6.90 -12.63 -8.69
N LEU A 118 -7.29 -11.51 -9.30
CA LEU A 118 -6.66 -11.04 -10.52
C LEU A 118 -5.23 -10.64 -10.21
N SER A 119 -4.27 -11.35 -10.80
CA SER A 119 -2.86 -11.11 -10.61
C SER A 119 -2.07 -11.56 -11.85
N LYS A 120 -0.86 -11.03 -12.00
CA LYS A 120 0.05 -11.52 -13.06
C LYS A 120 0.38 -13.01 -12.88
N GLN A 121 0.39 -13.52 -11.65
CA GLN A 121 0.65 -14.94 -11.36
C GLN A 121 -0.50 -15.85 -11.82
N THR A 122 -1.74 -15.36 -11.75
CA THR A 122 -2.93 -16.04 -12.25
C THR A 122 -3.16 -15.83 -13.75
N HIS A 123 -2.15 -15.30 -14.47
CA HIS A 123 -2.21 -15.02 -15.91
C HIS A 123 -3.39 -14.11 -16.29
N ALA A 124 -3.75 -13.18 -15.41
CA ALA A 124 -4.81 -12.22 -15.68
C ALA A 124 -4.53 -11.47 -17.00
N PRO A 125 -5.53 -11.33 -17.90
CA PRO A 125 -5.36 -10.63 -19.17
C PRO A 125 -4.84 -9.20 -18.96
N ALA A 126 -4.01 -8.74 -19.89
CA ALA A 126 -3.63 -7.33 -19.95
C ALA A 126 -4.86 -6.47 -20.25
N VAL A 127 -4.86 -5.24 -19.77
CA VAL A 127 -5.87 -4.24 -20.15
C VAL A 127 -5.68 -3.91 -21.63
N LEU A 128 -6.68 -4.18 -22.46
CA LEU A 128 -6.66 -3.89 -23.89
C LEU A 128 -7.27 -2.52 -24.16
N ALA A 129 -6.55 -1.66 -24.87
CA ALA A 129 -6.98 -0.29 -25.16
C ALA A 129 -8.28 -0.22 -26.01
N GLU A 130 -8.59 -1.27 -26.75
CA GLU A 130 -9.80 -1.43 -27.57
C GLU A 130 -11.08 -1.60 -26.73
N ARG A 131 -10.94 -1.92 -25.44
CA ARG A 131 -12.06 -2.15 -24.50
C ARG A 131 -12.05 -1.15 -23.34
N ARG A 132 -11.42 0.01 -23.52
CA ARG A 132 -11.15 0.95 -22.44
C ARG A 132 -12.43 1.43 -21.74
N GLU A 133 -13.51 1.67 -22.49
CA GLU A 133 -14.78 2.17 -21.96
C GLU A 133 -15.48 1.09 -21.12
N ASP A 134 -15.52 -0.15 -21.62
CA ASP A 134 -16.04 -1.31 -20.86
C ASP A 134 -15.23 -1.55 -19.58
N VAL A 135 -13.90 -1.45 -19.68
CA VAL A 135 -12.99 -1.62 -18.54
C VAL A 135 -13.20 -0.50 -17.52
N LEU A 136 -13.41 0.75 -17.95
CA LEU A 136 -13.71 1.86 -17.04
C LEU A 136 -14.98 1.59 -16.24
N ASN A 137 -16.07 1.17 -16.88
CA ASN A 137 -17.30 0.83 -16.17
C ASN A 137 -17.13 -0.37 -15.21
N GLN A 138 -16.32 -1.37 -15.57
CA GLN A 138 -15.95 -2.46 -14.65
C GLN A 138 -15.15 -1.97 -13.44
N VAL A 139 -14.21 -1.05 -13.66
CA VAL A 139 -13.43 -0.42 -12.58
C VAL A 139 -14.32 0.45 -11.70
N PHE A 140 -15.25 1.23 -12.27
CA PHE A 140 -16.20 2.03 -11.49
C PHE A 140 -17.05 1.14 -10.60
N HIS A 141 -17.62 0.07 -11.16
CA HIS A 141 -18.36 -0.92 -10.38
C HIS A 141 -17.51 -1.54 -9.26
N HIS A 142 -16.27 -1.95 -9.56
CA HIS A 142 -15.32 -2.48 -8.56
C HIS A 142 -15.03 -1.48 -7.43
N LEU A 143 -14.90 -0.21 -7.77
CA LEU A 143 -14.71 0.89 -6.82
C LEU A 143 -16.01 1.31 -6.14
N GLY A 144 -17.14 0.64 -6.39
CA GLY A 144 -18.46 0.99 -5.86
C GLY A 144 -18.96 2.36 -6.31
N LEU A 145 -18.67 2.74 -7.55
CA LEU A 145 -19.13 3.93 -8.24
C LEU A 145 -20.22 3.56 -9.25
N PRO A 146 -21.14 4.48 -9.59
CA PRO A 146 -22.14 4.23 -10.62
C PRO A 146 -21.47 4.04 -11.99
N SER A 147 -22.03 3.14 -12.80
CA SER A 147 -21.72 3.08 -14.22
C SER A 147 -22.20 4.35 -14.91
N VAL A 148 -21.52 4.71 -16.00
CA VAL A 148 -21.85 5.86 -16.82
C VAL A 148 -22.08 5.44 -18.27
N ASP A 149 -22.81 6.25 -19.01
CA ASP A 149 -22.98 6.04 -20.45
C ASP A 149 -21.62 6.02 -21.14
N VAL A 150 -21.48 5.13 -22.12
CA VAL A 150 -20.25 4.97 -22.90
C VAL A 150 -20.01 6.27 -23.68
N ALA A 151 -18.87 6.89 -23.39
CA ALA A 151 -18.42 8.14 -23.98
C ALA A 151 -16.89 8.13 -24.08
N ALA A 152 -16.29 9.26 -24.47
CA ALA A 152 -14.84 9.41 -24.39
C ALA A 152 -14.36 9.14 -22.94
N PRO A 153 -13.23 8.44 -22.74
CA PRO A 153 -12.70 8.11 -21.42
C PRO A 153 -12.61 9.30 -20.47
N GLU A 154 -12.25 10.47 -20.98
CA GLU A 154 -12.14 11.71 -20.21
C GLU A 154 -13.48 12.12 -19.61
N THR A 155 -14.57 12.02 -20.39
CA THR A 155 -15.93 12.31 -19.94
C THR A 155 -16.39 11.28 -18.91
N MET A 156 -16.10 9.99 -19.14
CA MET A 156 -16.44 8.93 -18.18
C MET A 156 -15.72 9.15 -16.84
N LEU A 157 -14.42 9.48 -16.89
CA LEU A 157 -13.61 9.77 -15.70
C LEU A 157 -14.08 11.02 -14.96
N GLN A 158 -14.49 12.08 -15.65
CA GLN A 158 -15.03 13.29 -15.03
C GLN A 158 -16.29 12.99 -14.20
N SER A 159 -17.20 12.19 -14.74
CA SER A 159 -18.39 11.72 -14.01
C SER A 159 -18.00 10.89 -12.78
N ALA A 160 -17.04 9.96 -12.94
CA ALA A 160 -16.56 9.14 -11.83
C ALA A 160 -15.89 9.97 -10.72
N VAL A 161 -15.15 11.04 -11.05
CA VAL A 161 -14.53 11.94 -10.05
C VAL A 161 -15.59 12.61 -9.18
N ALA A 162 -16.72 13.02 -9.74
CA ALA A 162 -17.81 13.63 -8.97
C ALA A 162 -18.41 12.63 -7.96
N SER A 163 -18.71 11.40 -8.42
CA SER A 163 -19.21 10.32 -7.57
C SER A 163 -18.19 9.92 -6.49
N TRP A 164 -16.91 9.83 -6.87
CA TRP A 164 -15.82 9.52 -5.94
C TRP A 164 -15.73 10.53 -4.81
N ARG A 165 -15.72 11.83 -5.12
CA ARG A 165 -15.67 12.90 -4.10
C ARG A 165 -16.83 12.78 -3.12
N SER A 166 -18.05 12.54 -3.61
CA SER A 166 -19.22 12.35 -2.74
C SER A 166 -19.07 11.12 -1.83
N LYS A 167 -18.44 10.05 -2.32
CA LYS A 167 -18.22 8.81 -1.58
C LYS A 167 -17.19 8.98 -0.46
N ILE A 168 -16.09 9.68 -0.72
CA ILE A 168 -14.96 9.79 0.23
C ILE A 168 -15.04 11.01 1.15
N ALA A 169 -15.86 12.02 0.83
CA ALA A 169 -16.00 13.24 1.64
C ALA A 169 -16.33 12.99 3.12
N PRO A 170 -17.09 11.96 3.53
CA PRO A 170 -17.33 11.68 4.95
C PRO A 170 -16.09 11.18 5.71
N THR A 171 -15.00 10.83 5.01
CA THR A 171 -13.85 10.09 5.57
C THR A 171 -12.53 10.87 5.48
N LEU A 172 -12.52 12.05 4.84
CA LEU A 172 -11.36 12.94 4.72
C LEU A 172 -11.49 14.16 5.63
#